data_AF-A0A200Q091-F1
#
_entry.id   AF-A0A200Q091-F1
#
_cell.length_a   1.000
_cell.length_b   1.000
_cell.length_c   1.000
_cell.angle_alpha   90.00
_cell.angle_beta   90.00
_cell.angle_gamma   90.00
#
_symmetry.space_group_name_H-M   'P 1'
#
loop_
_entity.id
_entity.type
_entity.pdbx_description
1 polymer ?
#
loop_
_entity_poly.entity_id
_entity_poly.type
_entity_poly.pdbx_seq_one_letter_code
_entity_poly.pdbx_strand_id
1 'polypeptide(L)'
;MEEGKGSLLFFLKAKEWASSLSAGVGEEGMHRCSIAYIFSMSIHLTDSGLEKVYEVIRVLYQYLKLLRQTDSQQWIFKELQDIGNMEFRFAEEQPQDDYAAELAGKGIELSML
;
A
#
# COMPACT_ATOMS: atom_id res chain seq x y z
N MET A 1 -2.79 2.74 8.30
CA MET A 1 -4.19 3.20 8.05
C MET A 1 -5.11 2.11 7.48
N GLU A 2 -4.59 0.97 7.01
CA GLU A 2 -5.36 -0.08 6.31
C GLU A 2 -6.41 -0.82 7.17
N GLU A 3 -6.38 -0.67 8.50
CA GLU A 3 -7.30 -1.33 9.44
C GLU A 3 -8.40 -0.41 10.02
N GLY A 4 -8.52 0.82 9.54
CA GLY A 4 -9.51 1.79 10.04
C GLY A 4 -10.96 1.32 9.86
N LYS A 5 -11.86 1.75 10.75
CA LYS A 5 -13.30 1.49 10.62
C LYS A 5 -13.80 2.00 9.25
N GLY A 6 -14.41 1.11 8.48
CA GLY A 6 -14.87 1.38 7.11
C GLY A 6 -13.90 0.97 6.01
N SER A 7 -12.70 0.47 6.35
CA SER A 7 -11.78 -0.10 5.36
C SER A 7 -12.29 -1.45 4.83
N LEU A 8 -11.80 -1.84 3.65
CA LEU A 8 -12.07 -3.15 3.06
C LEU A 8 -11.63 -4.28 4.00
N LEU A 9 -10.44 -4.17 4.59
CA LEU A 9 -9.92 -5.18 5.51
C LEU A 9 -10.77 -5.28 6.78
N PHE A 10 -11.24 -4.15 7.33
CA PHE A 10 -12.14 -4.16 8.48
C PHE A 10 -13.43 -4.94 8.19
N PHE A 11 -14.03 -4.73 7.02
CA PHE A 11 -15.23 -5.47 6.59
C PHE A 11 -14.95 -6.98 6.42
N LEU A 12 -13.84 -7.33 5.78
CA LEU A 12 -13.48 -8.74 5.55
C LEU A 12 -13.13 -9.46 6.86
N LYS A 13 -12.44 -8.79 7.79
CA LYS A 13 -12.15 -9.31 9.14
C LYS A 13 -13.44 -9.54 9.95
N ALA A 14 -14.39 -8.60 9.88
CA ALA A 14 -15.67 -8.73 10.59
C ALA A 14 -16.53 -9.91 10.10
N LYS A 15 -16.29 -10.39 8.88
CA LYS A 15 -16.91 -11.60 8.32
C LYS A 15 -16.05 -12.85 8.48
N GLU A 16 -14.90 -12.74 9.12
CA GLU A 16 -13.90 -13.80 9.24
C GLU A 16 -13.42 -14.34 7.87
N TRP A 17 -13.42 -13.50 6.83
CA TRP A 17 -13.04 -13.90 5.48
C TRP A 17 -11.56 -13.63 5.15
N ALA A 18 -10.91 -12.69 5.83
CA ALA A 18 -9.51 -12.37 5.60
C ALA A 18 -8.79 -12.00 6.90
N SER A 19 -7.49 -12.29 6.96
CA SER A 19 -6.61 -11.95 8.09
C SER A 19 -5.77 -10.71 7.82
N SER A 20 -5.36 -10.48 6.58
CA SER A 20 -4.61 -9.28 6.17
C SER A 20 -4.87 -8.90 4.71
N LEU A 21 -4.62 -7.64 4.41
CA LEU A 21 -4.69 -7.03 3.09
C LEU A 21 -3.50 -6.09 2.97
N SER A 22 -2.74 -6.19 1.90
CA SER A 22 -1.74 -5.20 1.52
C SER A 22 -2.01 -4.74 0.09
N ALA A 23 -1.84 -3.45 -0.17
CA ALA A 23 -1.98 -2.89 -1.50
C ALA A 23 -0.97 -1.78 -1.73
N GLY A 24 -0.29 -1.80 -2.88
CA GLY A 24 0.75 -0.82 -3.17
C GLY A 24 1.42 -1.04 -4.51
N VAL A 25 2.37 -0.16 -4.81
CA VAL A 25 3.29 -0.35 -5.93
C VAL A 25 4.57 -0.93 -5.32
N GLY A 26 4.94 -2.14 -5.74
CA GLY A 26 6.14 -2.80 -5.22
C GLY A 26 7.41 -1.99 -5.56
N GLU A 27 8.39 -1.96 -4.65
CA GLU A 27 9.61 -1.18 -4.84
C GLU A 27 10.71 -1.90 -5.63
N GLU A 28 10.55 -3.20 -5.89
CA GLU A 28 11.61 -4.05 -6.45
C GLU A 28 11.23 -4.69 -7.80
N GLY A 29 12.22 -4.85 -8.68
CA GLY A 29 12.13 -5.63 -9.91
C GLY A 29 11.21 -5.04 -10.99
N MET A 30 10.43 -5.89 -11.67
CA MET A 30 9.51 -5.51 -12.76
C MET A 30 8.32 -4.64 -12.30
N HIS A 31 8.14 -4.42 -10.99
CA HIS A 31 7.03 -3.62 -10.45
C HIS A 31 7.22 -2.11 -10.62
N ARG A 32 8.48 -1.68 -10.77
CA ARG A 32 8.90 -0.31 -11.09
C ARG A 32 9.97 -0.37 -12.17
N CYS A 33 9.57 -0.20 -13.42
CA CYS A 33 10.52 0.12 -14.50
C CYS A 33 10.21 1.52 -15.01
N SER A 34 11.18 2.16 -15.67
CA SER A 34 11.04 3.50 -16.28
C SER A 34 9.87 3.65 -17.26
N ILE A 35 9.21 2.54 -17.63
CA ILE A 35 8.10 2.47 -18.59
C ILE A 35 6.74 2.25 -17.89
N ALA A 36 6.68 1.57 -16.75
CA ALA A 36 5.41 1.19 -16.13
C ALA A 36 5.53 0.91 -14.62
N TYR A 37 4.41 1.16 -13.93
CA TYR A 37 4.19 0.85 -12.52
C TYR A 37 3.13 -0.23 -12.38
N ILE A 38 3.39 -1.23 -11.54
CA ILE A 38 2.43 -2.29 -11.23
C ILE A 38 1.86 -2.04 -9.83
N PHE A 39 0.58 -1.72 -9.78
CA PHE A 39 -0.18 -1.75 -8.52
C PHE A 39 -0.63 -3.18 -8.24
N SER A 40 -0.18 -3.74 -7.12
CA SER A 40 -0.55 -5.08 -6.66
C SER A 40 -1.34 -5.00 -5.36
N MET A 41 -2.18 -6.00 -5.15
CA MET A 41 -2.97 -6.14 -3.94
C MET A 41 -3.07 -7.61 -3.56
N SER A 42 -2.72 -7.90 -2.31
CA SER A 42 -2.63 -9.24 -1.77
C SER A 42 -3.56 -9.36 -0.58
N ILE A 43 -4.46 -10.35 -0.61
CA ILE A 43 -5.43 -10.62 0.45
C ILE A 43 -5.15 -12.02 1.00
N HIS A 44 -4.89 -12.11 2.30
CA HIS A 44 -4.75 -13.39 2.98
C HIS A 44 -6.13 -13.86 3.45
N LEU A 45 -6.66 -14.88 2.79
CA LEU A 45 -7.96 -15.46 3.09
C LEU A 45 -7.88 -16.48 4.23
N THR A 46 -8.94 -16.56 5.01
CA THR A 46 -9.19 -17.68 5.93
C THR A 46 -9.84 -18.84 5.16
N ASP A 47 -9.99 -20.00 5.81
CA ASP A 47 -10.70 -21.14 5.23
C ASP A 47 -12.14 -20.77 4.82
N SER A 48 -12.85 -20.01 5.66
CA SER A 48 -14.20 -19.51 5.35
C SER A 48 -14.19 -18.51 4.19
N GLY A 49 -13.17 -17.64 4.13
CA GLY A 49 -12.99 -16.70 3.03
C GLY A 49 -12.72 -17.39 1.69
N LEU A 50 -12.01 -18.52 1.71
CA LEU A 50 -11.71 -19.32 0.52
C LEU A 50 -13.00 -19.89 -0.11
N GLU A 51 -13.94 -20.37 0.71
CA GLU A 51 -15.26 -20.81 0.24
C GLU A 51 -16.10 -19.67 -0.36
N LYS A 52 -15.77 -18.43 -0.03
CA LYS A 52 -16.47 -17.20 -0.44
C LYS A 52 -15.63 -16.32 -1.38
N VAL A 53 -14.65 -16.89 -2.08
CA VAL A 53 -13.68 -16.12 -2.89
C VAL A 53 -14.36 -15.15 -3.87
N TYR A 54 -15.46 -15.56 -4.52
CA TYR A 54 -16.20 -14.69 -5.45
C TYR A 54 -16.89 -13.51 -4.75
N GLU A 55 -17.38 -13.70 -3.53
CA GLU A 55 -17.95 -12.61 -2.73
C GLU A 55 -16.85 -11.64 -2.27
N VAL A 56 -15.68 -12.16 -1.88
CA VAL A 56 -14.52 -11.31 -1.55
C VAL A 56 -14.12 -10.45 -2.76
N ILE A 57 -14.00 -11.05 -3.94
CA ILE A 57 -13.71 -10.33 -5.19
C ILE A 57 -14.79 -9.29 -5.48
N ARG A 58 -16.07 -9.64 -5.30
CA ARG A 58 -17.19 -8.71 -5.51
C ARG A 58 -17.12 -7.51 -4.57
N VAL A 59 -16.83 -7.72 -3.29
CA VAL A 59 -16.68 -6.65 -2.30
C VAL A 59 -15.47 -5.78 -2.64
N LEU A 60 -14.37 -6.38 -3.07
CA LEU A 60 -13.18 -5.65 -3.52
C LEU A 60 -13.52 -4.68 -4.67
N TYR A 61 -14.18 -5.15 -5.72
CA TYR A 61 -14.56 -4.28 -6.85
C TYR A 61 -15.56 -3.20 -6.46
N GLN A 62 -16.47 -3.47 -5.51
CA GLN A 62 -17.36 -2.45 -4.96
C GLN A 62 -16.57 -1.36 -4.23
N TYR A 63 -15.57 -1.75 -3.44
CA TYR A 63 -14.71 -0.80 -2.73
C TYR A 63 -13.88 0.05 -3.71
N LEU A 64 -13.29 -0.56 -4.74
CA LEU A 64 -12.58 0.18 -5.79
C LEU A 64 -13.49 1.16 -6.53
N LYS A 65 -14.75 0.78 -6.78
CA LYS A 65 -15.74 1.67 -7.37
C LYS A 65 -16.07 2.85 -6.47
N LEU A 66 -16.23 2.61 -5.16
CA LEU A 66 -16.44 3.66 -4.17
C LEU A 66 -15.27 4.66 -4.16
N LEU A 67 -14.03 4.17 -4.17
CA LEU A 67 -12.84 5.01 -4.24
C LEU A 67 -12.81 5.86 -5.51
N ARG A 68 -13.20 5.30 -6.66
CA ARG A 68 -13.28 6.05 -7.93
C ARG A 68 -14.35 7.12 -7.96
N GLN A 69 -15.43 6.95 -7.19
CA GLN A 69 -16.53 7.92 -7.10
C GLN A 69 -16.29 8.99 -6.04
N THR A 70 -15.33 8.77 -5.14
CA THR A 70 -14.98 9.70 -4.09
C THR A 70 -13.93 10.67 -4.63
N ASP A 71 -14.13 11.96 -4.44
CA ASP A 71 -13.14 12.97 -4.83
C ASP A 71 -11.82 12.78 -4.09
N SER A 72 -10.74 13.34 -4.65
CA SER A 72 -9.42 13.26 -4.04
C SER A 72 -9.44 13.82 -2.61
N GLN A 73 -9.23 12.92 -1.65
CA GLN A 73 -9.26 13.28 -0.24
C GLN A 73 -7.95 13.95 0.16
N GLN A 74 -7.86 15.27 -0.02
CA GLN A 74 -6.66 16.05 0.27
C GLN A 74 -6.13 15.84 1.69
N TRP A 75 -7.02 15.58 2.65
CA TRP A 75 -6.63 15.31 4.03
C TRP A 75 -5.80 14.02 4.16
N ILE A 76 -6.08 12.97 3.37
CA ILE A 76 -5.29 11.72 3.34
C ILE A 76 -3.90 12.00 2.80
N PHE A 77 -3.80 12.77 1.71
CA PHE A 77 -2.50 13.14 1.16
C PHE A 77 -1.67 13.94 2.17
N LYS A 78 -2.31 14.89 2.87
CA LYS A 78 -1.65 15.68 3.91
C LYS A 78 -1.18 14.82 5.09
N GLU A 79 -2.00 13.87 5.52
CA GLU A 79 -1.62 12.96 6.60
C GLU A 79 -0.43 12.08 6.21
N LEU A 80 -0.41 11.52 5.00
CA LEU A 80 0.74 10.76 4.49
C LEU A 80 2.00 11.63 4.38
N GLN A 81 1.85 12.90 3.96
CA GLN A 81 2.95 13.86 3.95
C GLN A 81 3.47 14.15 5.36
N ASP A 82 2.59 14.34 6.34
CA ASP A 82 2.96 14.62 7.72
C ASP A 82 3.67 13.41 8.36
N ILE A 83 3.21 12.18 8.09
CA ILE A 83 3.88 10.94 8.50
C ILE A 83 5.29 10.85 7.88
N GLY A 84 5.40 11.03 6.56
CA GLY A 84 6.71 10.97 5.88
C GLY A 84 7.68 12.05 6.36
N ASN A 85 7.18 13.25 6.68
CA ASN A 85 7.98 14.31 7.28
C ASN A 85 8.46 13.95 8.70
N MET A 86 7.62 13.28 9.49
CA MET A 86 8.00 12.80 10.83
C MET A 86 9.06 11.70 10.74
N GLU A 87 8.88 10.72 9.87
CA GLU A 87 9.86 9.64 9.62
C GLU A 87 11.22 10.20 9.21
N PHE A 88 11.23 11.21 8.33
CA PHE A 88 12.48 11.86 7.93
C PHE A 88 13.14 12.65 9.08
N ARG A 89 12.35 13.41 9.85
CA ARG A 89 12.88 14.27 10.93
C ARG A 89 13.42 13.50 12.12
N PHE A 90 12.85 12.33 12.40
CA PHE A 90 13.18 11.49 13.54
C PHE A 90 13.83 10.17 13.11
N ALA A 91 14.44 10.13 11.92
CA ALA A 91 15.16 8.97 11.42
C ALA A 91 16.29 8.60 12.40
N GLU A 92 16.36 7.32 12.76
CA GLU A 92 17.42 6.78 13.60
C GLU A 92 18.74 6.65 12.81
N GLU A 93 19.85 6.63 13.53
CA GLU A 93 21.16 6.44 12.92
C GLU A 93 21.26 5.03 12.31
N GLN A 94 21.42 4.98 10.98
CA GLN A 94 21.60 3.74 10.24
C GLN A 94 23.09 3.39 10.11
N PRO A 95 23.43 2.09 9.94
CA PRO A 95 24.78 1.69 9.56
C PRO A 95 25.28 2.47 8.33
N GLN A 96 26.52 2.93 8.39
CA GLN A 96 27.09 3.88 7.42
C GLN A 96 27.18 3.29 6.00
N ASP A 97 27.39 1.98 5.91
CA ASP A 97 27.42 1.19 4.69
C ASP A 97 26.03 1.06 4.05
N ASP A 98 25.01 0.75 4.83
CA ASP A 98 23.61 0.69 4.37
C ASP A 98 23.14 2.07 3.89
N TYR A 99 23.44 3.13 4.66
CA TYR A 99 23.05 4.49 4.33
C TYR A 99 23.70 4.99 3.03
N ALA A 100 24.99 4.69 2.82
CA ALA A 100 25.69 5.05 1.59
C ALA A 100 25.12 4.30 0.37
N ALA A 101 24.81 3.01 0.51
CA ALA A 101 24.20 2.21 -0.55
C ALA A 101 22.79 2.73 -0.93
N GLU A 102 21.96 3.04 0.07
CA GLU A 102 20.62 3.58 -0.15
C GLU A 102 20.65 4.94 -0.87
N LEU A 103 21.50 5.86 -0.43
CA LEU A 103 21.67 7.17 -1.06
C LEU A 103 22.16 7.07 -2.51
N ALA A 104 23.11 6.17 -2.78
CA ALA A 104 23.61 5.94 -4.13
C ALA A 104 22.49 5.39 -5.05
N GLY A 105 21.66 4.47 -4.56
CA GLY A 105 20.49 3.95 -5.28
C GLY A 105 19.49 5.05 -5.65
N LYS A 106 19.11 5.89 -4.68
CA LYS A 106 18.20 7.03 -4.90
C LYS A 106 18.77 8.08 -5.86
N GLY A 107 20.07 8.32 -5.81
CA GLY A 107 20.77 9.25 -6.73
C GLY A 107 20.71 8.79 -8.19
N ILE A 108 20.73 7.48 -8.44
CA ILE A 108 20.60 6.93 -9.80
C ILE A 108 19.16 7.08 -10.32
N GLU A 109 18.13 6.84 -9.49
CA GLU A 109 16.72 7.04 -9.85
C GLU A 109 16.41 8.50 -10.26
N LEU A 110 16.96 9.48 -9.53
CA LEU A 110 16.76 10.91 -9.83
C LEU A 110 17.48 11.38 -11.11
N SER A 111 18.56 10.70 -11.52
CA SER A 111 19.30 11.04 -12.75
C SER A 111 18.66 10.47 -14.03
N MET A 112 17.66 9.61 -13.88
CA MET A 112 16.97 8.92 -14.97
C MET A 112 15.60 9.56 -15.31
N LEU A 113 15.23 10.64 -14.62
CA LEU A 113 14.10 11.55 -14.89
C LEU A 113 14.61 12.86 -15.48
#